data_AF-A0A963WRX3-F1
#
_entry.id   AF-A0A963WRX3-F1
#
_cell.length_a   1.000
_cell.length_b   1.000
_cell.length_c   1.000
_cell.angle_alpha   90.00
_cell.angle_beta   90.00
_cell.angle_gamma   90.00
#
_symmetry.space_group_name_H-M   'P 1'
#
loop_
_entity.id
_entity.type
_entity.pdbx_description
1 polymer ?
#
loop_
_entity_poly.entity_id
_entity_poly.type
_entity_poly.pdbx_seq_one_letter_code
_entity_poly.pdbx_strand_id
1 'polypeptide(L)'
;MSIKLRIRDLALASGAFLALSACSAEPLTPEEEGTIKYVYLTLPEHQALAIKQNLRLTGLYRGELNADYTPELGEAINQVHFDLDLVEDRFQLDTEAGAAGFLQELASSAIRRRLVDDLSVDPAQFVRVRAPGSAADREGSKCVVDGGSYSRNGEMINLTFYKLQGQVGIELYWDGWPDVSFPRIIPVKFGNKTLPMMVEYERHGPATNADAFNVNGFWVTDALKQSDSLDIGPDTEIAPLELPTGSLYQTGLALEGC
;
A
#
# COMPACT_ATOMS: atom_id res chain seq x y z
N MET A 1 -48.13 5.71 -22.32
CA MET A 1 -47.82 6.11 -23.72
C MET A 1 -46.67 7.11 -23.64
N SER A 2 -45.49 6.72 -24.12
CA SER A 2 -44.27 7.54 -24.19
C SER A 2 -44.37 8.67 -25.22
N ILE A 3 -43.53 9.71 -25.05
CA ILE A 3 -42.67 10.43 -26.05
C ILE A 3 -42.38 11.84 -25.46
N LYS A 4 -41.21 12.12 -24.88
CA LYS A 4 -39.90 12.57 -25.45
C LYS A 4 -39.88 13.96 -26.10
N LEU A 5 -39.02 14.85 -25.55
CA LEU A 5 -38.22 15.90 -26.22
C LEU A 5 -37.24 16.47 -25.16
N ARG A 6 -36.01 15.97 -25.00
CA ARG A 6 -34.72 16.28 -25.67
C ARG A 6 -34.34 17.79 -25.79
N ILE A 7 -33.31 18.13 -24.98
CA ILE A 7 -32.02 18.76 -25.35
C ILE A 7 -31.90 20.30 -25.29
N ARG A 8 -30.94 20.72 -24.44
CA ARG A 8 -30.03 21.90 -24.52
C ARG A 8 -30.64 23.31 -24.43
N ASP A 9 -30.41 23.96 -23.29
CA ASP A 9 -29.48 25.10 -23.13
C ASP A 9 -29.93 26.01 -21.96
N LEU A 10 -28.92 26.58 -21.28
CA LEU A 10 -28.94 27.54 -20.17
C LEU A 10 -29.25 26.95 -18.76
N ALA A 11 -28.26 26.50 -17.99
CA ALA A 11 -27.25 27.30 -17.26
C ALA A 11 -27.88 28.29 -16.26
N LEU A 12 -28.05 27.83 -15.00
CA LEU A 12 -27.91 28.61 -13.75
C LEU A 12 -28.36 27.76 -12.55
N ALA A 13 -27.50 26.86 -12.11
CA ALA A 13 -27.47 26.34 -10.73
C ALA A 13 -26.12 25.61 -10.50
N SER A 14 -25.03 26.26 -10.91
CA SER A 14 -23.69 25.91 -10.45
C SER A 14 -23.49 26.60 -9.11
N GLY A 15 -23.39 25.85 -8.02
CA GLY A 15 -23.08 26.43 -6.72
C GLY A 15 -23.73 25.76 -5.52
N ALA A 16 -23.81 24.43 -5.52
CA ALA A 16 -23.99 23.66 -4.29
C ALA A 16 -23.17 22.37 -4.38
N PHE A 17 -21.90 22.51 -4.78
CA PHE A 17 -20.89 21.58 -4.30
C PHE A 17 -20.71 21.93 -2.83
N LEU A 18 -21.28 21.10 -1.96
CA LEU A 18 -20.88 21.05 -0.56
C LEU A 18 -19.37 20.79 -0.53
N ALA A 19 -18.61 21.85 -0.36
CA ALA A 19 -17.31 21.76 0.27
C ALA A 19 -17.59 21.26 1.69
N LEU A 20 -17.54 19.94 1.88
CA LEU A 20 -17.17 19.36 3.18
C LEU A 20 -15.77 19.87 3.44
N SER A 21 -15.69 21.04 4.06
CA SER A 21 -14.47 21.55 4.68
C SER A 21 -13.95 20.43 5.58
N ALA A 22 -12.77 19.94 5.25
CA ALA A 22 -11.94 19.15 6.14
C ALA A 22 -11.89 19.85 7.51
N CYS A 23 -12.67 19.35 8.47
CA CYS A 23 -12.40 19.66 9.86
C CYS A 23 -11.14 18.88 10.20
N SER A 24 -10.01 19.59 10.27
CA SER A 24 -8.83 19.05 10.93
C SER A 24 -9.20 18.79 12.39
N ALA A 25 -8.70 17.70 12.96
CA ALA A 25 -8.83 17.45 14.39
C ALA A 25 -8.34 18.67 15.19
N GLU A 26 -8.96 18.92 16.33
CA GLU A 26 -8.42 19.89 17.28
C GLU A 26 -7.01 19.43 17.70
N PRO A 27 -6.03 20.35 17.84
CA PRO A 27 -4.69 19.97 18.26
C PRO A 27 -4.73 19.24 19.61
N LEU A 28 -3.92 18.18 19.75
CA LEU A 28 -3.76 17.49 21.02
C LEU A 28 -3.35 18.48 22.12
N THR A 29 -3.99 18.35 23.28
CA THR A 29 -3.50 18.98 24.49
C THR A 29 -2.18 18.32 24.93
N PRO A 30 -1.32 19.02 25.71
CA PRO A 30 -0.09 18.41 26.22
C PRO A 30 -0.32 17.16 27.08
N GLU A 31 -1.48 17.06 27.73
CA GLU A 31 -1.88 15.89 28.52
C GLU A 31 -2.19 14.71 27.62
N GLU A 32 -3.01 14.88 26.59
CA GLU A 32 -3.34 13.82 25.62
C GLU A 32 -2.10 13.36 24.86
N GLU A 33 -1.26 14.28 24.38
CA GLU A 33 0.00 13.92 23.70
C GLU A 33 0.91 13.11 24.63
N GLY A 34 1.03 13.53 25.89
CA GLY A 34 1.79 12.82 26.91
C GLY A 34 1.27 11.40 27.16
N THR A 35 -0.05 11.24 27.28
CA THR A 35 -0.71 9.94 27.49
C THR A 35 -0.54 9.02 26.28
N ILE A 36 -0.83 9.50 25.06
CA ILE A 36 -0.67 8.72 23.82
C ILE A 36 0.78 8.27 23.66
N LYS A 37 1.74 9.19 23.85
CA LYS A 37 3.17 8.88 23.76
C LYS A 37 3.58 7.82 24.76
N TYR A 38 3.16 7.97 26.02
CA TYR A 38 3.46 6.99 27.07
C TYR A 38 2.94 5.60 26.70
N VAL A 39 1.64 5.50 26.36
CA VAL A 39 1.03 4.21 25.99
C VAL A 39 1.72 3.61 24.77
N TYR A 40 1.94 4.39 23.70
CA TYR A 40 2.59 3.92 22.48
C TYR A 40 3.97 3.31 22.76
N LEU A 41 4.81 4.00 23.56
CA LEU A 41 6.15 3.53 23.92
C LEU A 41 6.15 2.29 24.83
N THR A 42 5.01 1.93 25.44
CA THR A 42 4.86 0.69 26.23
C THR A 42 4.32 -0.49 25.42
N LEU A 43 3.86 -0.27 24.18
CA LEU A 43 3.36 -1.34 23.32
C LEU A 43 4.50 -2.28 22.89
N PRO A 44 4.20 -3.57 22.66
CA PRO A 44 5.09 -4.44 21.92
C PRO A 44 5.44 -3.85 20.54
N GLU A 45 6.70 -3.97 20.12
CA GLU A 45 7.21 -3.40 18.86
C GLU A 45 6.32 -3.70 17.65
N HIS A 46 5.88 -4.94 17.48
CA HIS A 46 5.01 -5.34 16.37
C HIS A 46 3.67 -4.55 16.34
N GLN A 47 3.11 -4.17 17.49
CA GLN A 47 1.89 -3.38 17.56
C GLN A 47 2.17 -1.91 17.22
N ALA A 48 3.29 -1.37 17.70
CA ALA A 48 3.74 -0.02 17.36
C ALA A 48 3.96 0.15 15.85
N LEU A 49 4.54 -0.86 15.19
CA LEU A 49 4.69 -0.90 13.73
C LEU A 49 3.34 -1.03 13.02
N ALA A 50 2.43 -1.88 13.52
CA ALA A 50 1.11 -2.07 12.91
C ALA A 50 0.27 -0.78 12.92
N ILE A 51 0.33 0.02 13.99
CA ILE A 51 -0.30 1.35 14.05
C ILE A 51 0.20 2.22 12.90
N LYS A 52 1.53 2.36 12.74
CA LYS A 52 2.12 3.16 11.66
C LYS A 52 1.65 2.68 10.29
N GLN A 53 1.57 1.37 10.07
CA GLN A 53 1.10 0.81 8.80
C GLN A 53 -0.35 1.16 8.48
N ASN A 54 -1.24 1.05 9.46
CA ASN A 54 -2.63 1.42 9.28
C ASN A 54 -2.80 2.93 9.06
N LEU A 55 -1.97 3.77 9.69
CA LEU A 55 -1.95 5.21 9.42
C LEU A 55 -1.35 5.59 8.05
N ARG A 56 -0.42 4.79 7.52
CA ARG A 56 0.10 4.97 6.15
C ARG A 56 -0.94 4.57 5.10
N LEU A 57 -1.74 3.54 5.38
CA LEU A 57 -2.84 3.10 4.51
C LEU A 57 -3.84 4.24 4.26
N THR A 58 -4.20 5.01 5.30
CA THR A 58 -5.08 6.19 5.19
C THR A 58 -4.39 7.41 4.58
N GLY A 59 -3.06 7.39 4.51
CA GLY A 59 -2.23 8.50 4.04
C GLY A 59 -1.98 9.63 5.04
N LEU A 60 -2.41 9.44 6.29
CA LEU A 60 -2.21 10.40 7.37
C LEU A 60 -0.79 10.41 7.91
N TYR A 61 -0.11 9.26 7.91
CA TYR A 61 1.29 9.16 8.34
C TYR A 61 2.21 8.80 7.17
N ARG A 62 3.37 9.47 7.08
CA ARG A 62 4.39 9.23 6.03
C ARG A 62 5.81 9.01 6.57
N GLY A 63 5.97 8.94 7.89
CA GLY A 63 7.28 8.75 8.54
C GLY A 63 7.77 7.29 8.45
N GLU A 64 8.96 7.02 8.97
CA GLU A 64 9.63 5.70 8.93
C GLU A 64 8.90 4.61 9.72
N LEU A 65 9.15 3.35 9.33
CA LEU A 65 8.60 2.14 9.94
C LEU A 65 9.53 1.59 11.02
N ASN A 66 9.62 2.32 12.12
CA ASN A 66 10.34 1.94 13.33
C ASN A 66 9.42 2.08 14.56
N ALA A 67 9.85 1.66 15.74
CA ALA A 67 9.05 1.76 16.96
C ALA A 67 9.07 3.15 17.64
N ASP A 68 9.75 4.13 17.05
CA ASP A 68 9.93 5.44 17.68
C ASP A 68 8.67 6.30 17.59
N TYR A 69 8.40 7.07 18.64
CA TYR A 69 7.33 8.05 18.65
C TYR A 69 7.80 9.40 18.09
N THR A 70 7.01 10.02 17.22
CA THR A 70 7.23 11.40 16.74
C THR A 70 5.97 12.24 16.92
N PRO A 71 6.08 13.58 17.00
CA PRO A 71 4.91 14.46 17.07
C PRO A 71 3.94 14.26 15.89
N GLU A 72 4.46 14.05 14.68
CA GLU A 72 3.65 13.81 13.48
C GLU A 72 2.86 12.49 13.57
N LEU A 73 3.40 11.48 14.28
CA LEU A 73 2.66 10.27 14.59
C LEU A 73 1.50 10.56 15.56
N GLY A 74 1.74 11.38 16.59
CA GLY A 74 0.71 11.82 17.52
C GLY A 74 -0.44 12.55 16.82
N GLU A 75 -0.12 13.49 15.93
CA GLU A 75 -1.10 14.20 15.10
C GLU A 75 -1.90 13.26 14.21
N ALA A 76 -1.25 12.27 13.57
CA ALA A 76 -1.95 11.29 12.74
C ALA A 76 -2.89 10.38 13.55
N ILE A 77 -2.47 9.95 14.75
CA ILE A 77 -3.31 9.19 15.69
C ILE A 77 -4.53 10.01 16.10
N ASN A 78 -4.33 11.29 16.43
CA ASN A 78 -5.41 12.19 16.82
C ASN A 78 -6.39 12.45 15.66
N GLN A 79 -5.88 12.61 14.44
CA GLN A 79 -6.74 12.80 13.27
C GLN A 79 -7.61 11.56 13.02
N VAL A 80 -7.04 10.35 13.08
CA VAL A 80 -7.82 9.11 12.95
C VAL A 80 -8.82 8.96 14.09
N HIS A 81 -8.41 9.27 15.32
CA HIS A 81 -9.32 9.27 16.46
C HIS A 81 -10.49 10.19 16.17
N PHE A 82 -10.26 11.50 15.97
CA PHE A 82 -11.30 12.49 15.68
C PHE A 82 -12.26 12.08 14.54
N ASP A 83 -11.72 11.58 13.43
CA ASP A 83 -12.54 11.21 12.28
C ASP A 83 -13.36 9.93 12.52
N LEU A 84 -12.86 8.98 13.32
CA LEU A 84 -13.61 7.78 13.75
C LEU A 84 -14.55 8.07 14.94
N ASP A 85 -14.17 8.98 15.83
CA ASP A 85 -14.83 9.23 17.13
C ASP A 85 -16.13 10.04 16.99
N LEU A 86 -16.38 10.63 15.81
CA LEU A 86 -17.68 11.19 15.41
C LEU A 86 -18.86 10.19 15.51
N VAL A 87 -18.59 8.91 15.77
CA VAL A 87 -19.58 7.82 15.77
C VAL A 87 -19.78 7.15 17.14
N GLU A 88 -18.80 7.13 18.07
CA GLU A 88 -18.86 6.23 19.25
C GLU A 88 -18.50 6.82 20.64
N ASP A 89 -17.87 7.99 20.78
CA ASP A 89 -17.47 8.59 22.09
C ASP A 89 -16.75 7.59 23.03
N ARG A 90 -16.06 6.59 22.46
CA ARG A 90 -15.67 5.37 23.18
C ARG A 90 -14.28 5.47 23.80
N PHE A 91 -13.41 6.31 23.26
CA PHE A 91 -12.01 6.40 23.67
C PHE A 91 -11.65 7.80 24.13
N GLN A 92 -11.27 7.92 25.40
CA GLN A 92 -10.75 9.15 26.00
C GLN A 92 -9.22 9.14 25.94
N LEU A 93 -8.64 9.95 25.04
CA LEU A 93 -7.18 9.97 24.79
C LEU A 93 -6.37 10.59 25.94
N ASP A 94 -7.00 11.38 26.80
CA ASP A 94 -6.42 11.94 28.02
C ASP A 94 -6.21 10.89 29.13
N THR A 95 -6.93 9.76 29.07
CA THR A 95 -6.78 8.64 30.02
C THR A 95 -5.90 7.51 29.47
N GLU A 96 -5.06 6.90 30.32
CA GLU A 96 -4.22 5.76 29.93
C GLU A 96 -5.04 4.59 29.38
N ALA A 97 -6.16 4.26 30.03
CA ALA A 97 -7.02 3.15 29.63
C ALA A 97 -7.72 3.40 28.27
N GLY A 98 -8.18 4.64 28.04
CA GLY A 98 -8.80 5.03 26.78
C GLY A 98 -7.80 5.04 25.62
N ALA A 99 -6.65 5.69 25.81
CA ALA A 99 -5.57 5.68 24.83
C ALA A 99 -5.05 4.26 24.53
N ALA A 100 -4.88 3.42 25.56
CA ALA A 100 -4.50 2.01 25.37
C ALA A 100 -5.52 1.22 24.55
N GLY A 101 -6.81 1.39 24.82
CA GLY A 101 -7.88 0.75 24.05
C GLY A 101 -7.86 1.18 22.59
N PHE A 102 -7.72 2.48 22.33
CA PHE A 102 -7.68 3.02 20.98
C PHE A 102 -6.45 2.55 20.20
N LEU A 103 -5.25 2.65 20.78
CA LEU A 103 -4.02 2.22 20.10
C LEU A 103 -3.99 0.71 19.84
N GLN A 104 -4.57 -0.11 20.72
CA GLN A 104 -4.73 -1.55 20.47
C GLN A 104 -5.68 -1.83 19.31
N GLU A 105 -6.78 -1.09 19.19
CA GLU A 105 -7.69 -1.20 18.06
C GLU A 105 -7.01 -0.75 16.77
N LEU A 106 -6.30 0.37 16.80
CA LEU A 106 -5.56 0.91 15.66
C LEU A 106 -4.40 0.02 15.21
N ALA A 107 -3.83 -0.80 16.11
CA ALA A 107 -2.82 -1.80 15.78
C ALA A 107 -3.39 -3.05 15.07
N SER A 108 -4.71 -3.24 15.05
CA SER A 108 -5.34 -4.43 14.48
C SER A 108 -5.45 -4.34 12.95
N SER A 109 -5.29 -5.44 12.21
CA SER A 109 -5.62 -5.45 10.78
C SER A 109 -7.11 -5.29 10.51
N ALA A 110 -7.97 -5.69 11.46
CA ALA A 110 -9.42 -5.59 11.31
C ALA A 110 -9.92 -4.13 11.24
N ILE A 111 -9.12 -3.16 11.74
CA ILE A 111 -9.48 -1.74 11.69
C ILE A 111 -9.53 -1.21 10.25
N ARG A 112 -8.80 -1.81 9.31
CA ARG A 112 -8.64 -1.30 7.93
C ARG A 112 -9.94 -1.14 7.19
N ARG A 113 -10.85 -2.09 7.34
CA ARG A 113 -12.18 -2.00 6.73
C ARG A 113 -12.94 -0.80 7.28
N ARG A 114 -12.90 -0.59 8.61
CA ARG A 114 -13.49 0.61 9.23
C ARG A 114 -12.79 1.88 8.77
N LEU A 115 -11.46 1.89 8.64
CA LEU A 115 -10.75 3.06 8.10
C LEU A 115 -11.28 3.39 6.70
N VAL A 116 -11.37 2.43 5.79
CA VAL A 116 -11.88 2.66 4.43
C VAL A 116 -13.36 3.08 4.43
N ASP A 117 -14.21 2.35 5.16
CA ASP A 117 -15.66 2.53 5.11
C ASP A 117 -16.11 3.77 5.90
N ASP A 118 -15.61 3.96 7.12
CA ASP A 118 -16.05 5.00 8.06
C ASP A 118 -15.32 6.33 7.80
N LEU A 119 -14.01 6.31 7.51
CA LEU A 119 -13.27 7.52 7.13
C LEU A 119 -13.47 7.90 5.66
N SER A 120 -14.12 7.04 4.87
CA SER A 120 -14.28 7.22 3.42
C SER A 120 -12.96 7.50 2.71
N VAL A 121 -11.87 6.86 3.15
CA VAL A 121 -10.55 7.01 2.53
C VAL A 121 -10.38 6.01 1.39
N ASP A 122 -10.02 6.53 0.22
CA ASP A 122 -9.52 5.70 -0.88
C ASP A 122 -8.01 5.47 -0.66
N PRO A 123 -7.55 4.22 -0.48
CA PRO A 123 -6.11 3.95 -0.35
C PRO A 123 -5.37 4.53 -1.54
N ALA A 124 -4.32 5.31 -1.25
CA ALA A 124 -3.54 5.92 -2.32
C ALA A 124 -2.95 4.84 -3.26
N GLN A 125 -2.59 5.23 -4.46
CA GLN A 125 -1.91 4.33 -5.39
C GLN A 125 -0.40 4.45 -5.22
N PHE A 126 0.31 3.35 -5.48
CA PHE A 126 1.77 3.36 -5.51
C PHE A 126 2.28 4.16 -6.71
N VAL A 127 3.21 5.07 -6.45
CA VAL A 127 3.85 5.89 -7.49
C VAL A 127 5.31 5.50 -7.61
N ARG A 128 5.79 5.38 -8.85
CA ARG A 128 7.19 5.06 -9.13
C ARG A 128 8.13 6.14 -8.59
N VAL A 129 9.07 5.76 -7.72
CA VAL A 129 10.13 6.64 -7.21
C VAL A 129 11.49 6.31 -7.81
N ARG A 130 11.70 5.07 -8.23
CA ARG A 130 12.93 4.64 -8.91
C ARG A 130 12.57 3.88 -10.17
N ALA A 131 13.15 4.31 -11.29
CA ALA A 131 12.92 3.68 -12.58
C ALA A 131 13.52 2.27 -12.62
N PRO A 132 12.94 1.34 -13.40
CA PRO A 132 13.54 0.04 -13.66
C PRO A 132 14.93 0.18 -14.30
N GLY A 133 15.82 -0.74 -13.97
CA GLY A 133 17.13 -0.87 -14.62
C GLY A 133 17.00 -1.38 -16.05
N SER A 134 18.05 -1.15 -16.86
CA SER A 134 18.12 -1.61 -18.26
C SER A 134 19.15 -2.70 -18.50
N ALA A 135 19.87 -3.12 -17.47
CA ALA A 135 20.94 -4.12 -17.55
C ALA A 135 20.71 -5.20 -16.49
N ALA A 136 21.21 -6.41 -16.78
CA ALA A 136 21.23 -7.49 -15.83
C ALA A 136 22.54 -7.48 -15.04
N ASP A 137 22.43 -7.52 -13.72
CA ASP A 137 23.54 -7.73 -12.82
C ASP A 137 23.62 -9.22 -12.46
N ARG A 138 24.85 -9.74 -12.34
CA ARG A 138 25.07 -11.14 -12.00
C ARG A 138 25.36 -11.29 -10.51
N GLU A 139 24.43 -11.89 -9.79
CA GLU A 139 24.51 -12.20 -8.36
C GLU A 139 24.74 -13.71 -8.19
N GLY A 140 26.01 -14.11 -8.19
CA GLY A 140 26.38 -15.53 -8.18
C GLY A 140 25.89 -16.26 -9.44
N SER A 141 24.96 -17.20 -9.26
CA SER A 141 24.32 -17.94 -10.37
C SER A 141 23.01 -17.32 -10.88
N LYS A 142 22.52 -16.27 -10.20
CA LYS A 142 21.28 -15.55 -10.53
C LYS A 142 21.61 -14.30 -11.35
N CYS A 143 20.89 -14.10 -12.44
CA CYS A 143 20.88 -12.83 -13.17
C CYS A 143 19.69 -12.01 -12.68
N VAL A 144 19.90 -10.74 -12.37
CA VAL A 144 18.92 -9.87 -11.73
C VAL A 144 18.78 -8.58 -12.52
N VAL A 145 17.56 -8.13 -12.72
CA VAL A 145 17.25 -6.80 -13.27
C VAL A 145 16.35 -6.09 -12.28
N ASP A 146 16.76 -4.90 -11.87
CA ASP A 146 15.97 -4.03 -10.99
C ASP A 146 14.66 -3.63 -11.68
N GLY A 147 13.53 -4.00 -11.09
CA GLY A 147 12.18 -3.66 -11.55
C GLY A 147 11.68 -2.29 -11.10
N GLY A 148 12.51 -1.55 -10.38
CA GLY A 148 12.21 -0.23 -9.83
C GLY A 148 11.64 -0.29 -8.42
N SER A 149 11.38 0.90 -7.88
CA SER A 149 10.80 1.09 -6.55
C SER A 149 9.58 2.00 -6.62
N TYR A 150 8.55 1.72 -5.83
CA TYR A 150 7.24 2.36 -5.88
C TYR A 150 6.76 2.69 -4.49
N SER A 151 6.47 3.97 -4.22
CA SER A 151 6.09 4.42 -2.88
C SER A 151 4.65 4.86 -2.79
N ARG A 152 4.06 4.67 -1.61
CA ARG A 152 2.78 5.24 -1.22
C ARG A 152 2.83 5.60 0.25
N ASN A 153 2.60 6.86 0.61
CA ASN A 153 2.46 7.28 2.01
C ASN A 153 3.54 6.73 2.97
N GLY A 154 4.79 6.62 2.53
CA GLY A 154 5.89 6.05 3.32
C GLY A 154 6.02 4.51 3.27
N GLU A 155 5.06 3.79 2.68
CA GLU A 155 5.23 2.41 2.21
C GLU A 155 6.10 2.38 0.94
N MET A 156 6.81 1.27 0.75
CA MET A 156 7.74 1.01 -0.31
C MET A 156 7.59 -0.41 -0.85
N ILE A 157 7.50 -0.49 -2.17
CA ILE A 157 7.61 -1.73 -2.93
C ILE A 157 8.87 -1.70 -3.77
N ASN A 158 9.66 -2.76 -3.71
CA ASN A 158 10.77 -3.02 -4.60
C ASN A 158 10.45 -4.24 -5.46
N LEU A 159 10.61 -4.09 -6.77
CA LEU A 159 10.43 -5.17 -7.73
C LEU A 159 11.78 -5.61 -8.26
N THR A 160 11.94 -6.92 -8.40
CA THR A 160 13.16 -7.53 -8.91
C THR A 160 12.78 -8.60 -9.92
N PHE A 161 13.31 -8.52 -11.13
CA PHE A 161 13.17 -9.59 -12.11
C PHE A 161 14.44 -10.43 -12.09
N TYR A 162 14.31 -11.76 -12.21
CA TYR A 162 15.48 -12.62 -12.16
C TYR A 162 15.42 -13.83 -13.08
N LYS A 163 16.59 -14.40 -13.34
CA LYS A 163 16.78 -15.67 -14.04
C LYS A 163 17.82 -16.53 -13.35
N LEU A 164 17.51 -17.81 -13.13
CA LEU A 164 18.39 -18.79 -12.48
C LEU A 164 18.14 -20.19 -13.06
N GLN A 165 19.16 -20.86 -13.60
CA GLN A 165 19.11 -22.28 -14.00
C GLN A 165 17.84 -22.68 -14.81
N GLY A 166 17.41 -21.84 -15.76
CA GLY A 166 16.23 -22.06 -16.61
C GLY A 166 14.92 -21.50 -16.05
N GLN A 167 14.91 -21.09 -14.78
CA GLN A 167 13.80 -20.37 -14.15
C GLN A 167 13.91 -18.88 -14.44
N VAL A 168 12.77 -18.23 -14.68
CA VAL A 168 12.64 -16.77 -14.71
C VAL A 168 11.48 -16.39 -13.80
N GLY A 169 11.66 -15.32 -13.02
CA GLY A 169 10.66 -14.88 -12.06
C GLY A 169 10.69 -13.40 -11.75
N ILE A 170 9.72 -13.02 -10.92
CA ILE A 170 9.53 -11.69 -10.34
C ILE A 170 9.49 -11.90 -8.83
N GLU A 171 10.29 -11.11 -8.12
CA GLU A 171 10.24 -10.97 -6.67
C GLU A 171 9.72 -9.57 -6.37
N LEU A 172 8.81 -9.48 -5.42
CA LEU A 172 8.24 -8.25 -4.90
C LEU A 172 8.51 -8.25 -3.39
N TYR A 173 9.22 -7.22 -2.95
CA TYR A 173 9.38 -6.91 -1.54
C TYR A 173 8.53 -5.69 -1.21
N TRP A 174 7.54 -5.84 -0.34
CA TRP A 174 6.67 -4.76 0.13
C TRP A 174 6.84 -4.61 1.63
N ASP A 175 7.23 -3.43 2.08
CA ASP A 175 7.36 -3.13 3.51
C ASP A 175 6.02 -2.76 4.17
N GLY A 176 4.89 -3.16 3.58
CA GLY A 176 3.56 -2.95 4.13
C GLY A 176 3.04 -4.16 4.87
N TRP A 177 2.12 -3.89 5.78
CA TRP A 177 1.36 -4.91 6.48
C TRP A 177 0.13 -5.25 5.64
N PRO A 178 -0.18 -6.52 5.34
CA PRO A 178 -1.38 -6.90 4.59
C PRO A 178 -2.58 -7.16 5.51
N ASP A 179 -3.82 -6.95 5.04
CA ASP A 179 -5.00 -7.41 5.77
C ASP A 179 -4.95 -8.93 6.02
N VAL A 180 -5.64 -9.43 7.07
CA VAL A 180 -5.76 -10.88 7.36
C VAL A 180 -6.40 -11.66 6.21
N SER A 181 -7.16 -10.98 5.35
CA SER A 181 -7.77 -11.56 4.16
C SER A 181 -6.87 -11.54 2.91
N PHE A 182 -5.63 -11.04 3.03
CA PHE A 182 -4.73 -10.90 1.90
C PHE A 182 -4.45 -12.27 1.24
N PRO A 183 -4.67 -12.39 -0.07
CA PRO A 183 -4.60 -13.68 -0.75
C PRO A 183 -3.16 -14.18 -0.82
N ARG A 184 -2.98 -15.49 -0.57
CA ARG A 184 -1.68 -16.18 -0.73
C ARG A 184 -1.22 -16.31 -2.18
N ILE A 185 -2.12 -16.05 -3.12
CA ILE A 185 -1.85 -16.08 -4.55
C ILE A 185 -2.43 -14.82 -5.15
N ILE A 186 -1.58 -13.94 -5.70
CA ILE A 186 -2.01 -12.75 -6.43
C ILE A 186 -1.79 -12.93 -7.93
N PRO A 187 -2.71 -12.45 -8.78
CA PRO A 187 -2.50 -12.46 -10.21
C PRO A 187 -1.51 -11.38 -10.63
N VAL A 188 -0.60 -11.74 -11.51
CA VAL A 188 0.32 -10.84 -12.20
C VAL A 188 -0.04 -10.84 -13.67
N LYS A 189 -0.50 -9.71 -14.19
CA LYS A 189 -0.94 -9.56 -15.58
C LYS A 189 0.15 -8.92 -16.41
N PHE A 190 0.46 -9.51 -17.55
CA PHE A 190 1.32 -8.98 -18.59
C PHE A 190 0.46 -8.76 -19.83
N GLY A 191 -0.11 -7.56 -19.97
CA GLY A 191 -1.20 -7.30 -20.92
C GLY A 191 -2.33 -8.32 -20.76
N ASN A 192 -2.46 -9.23 -21.73
CA ASN A 192 -3.50 -10.28 -21.74
C ASN A 192 -3.10 -11.63 -21.10
N LYS A 193 -1.85 -11.81 -20.67
CA LYS A 193 -1.37 -13.05 -20.04
C LYS A 193 -1.37 -12.88 -18.51
N THR A 194 -1.83 -13.89 -17.77
CA THR A 194 -1.82 -13.86 -16.30
C THR A 194 -0.95 -14.99 -15.76
N LEU A 195 -0.05 -14.66 -14.83
CA LEU A 195 0.73 -15.62 -14.05
C LEU A 195 0.37 -15.53 -12.56
N PRO A 196 0.29 -16.64 -11.83
CA PRO A 196 0.12 -16.60 -10.39
C PRO A 196 1.45 -16.23 -9.70
N MET A 197 1.37 -15.38 -8.68
CA MET A 197 2.46 -15.05 -7.76
C MET A 197 2.12 -15.55 -6.37
N MET A 198 3.01 -16.36 -5.80
CA MET A 198 2.88 -16.86 -4.43
C MET A 198 3.29 -15.77 -3.45
N VAL A 199 2.52 -15.58 -2.38
CA VAL A 199 2.79 -14.56 -1.36
C VAL A 199 3.17 -15.23 -0.05
N GLU A 200 4.30 -14.82 0.50
CA GLU A 200 4.76 -15.14 1.84
C GLU A 200 4.78 -13.85 2.67
N TYR A 201 3.96 -13.80 3.72
CA TYR A 201 3.91 -12.66 4.62
C TYR A 201 4.25 -13.11 6.04
N GLU A 202 5.02 -12.28 6.74
CA GLU A 202 5.29 -12.50 8.14
C GLU A 202 4.10 -11.99 8.95
N ARG A 203 3.37 -12.89 9.62
CA ARG A 203 2.13 -12.57 10.36
C ARG A 203 2.31 -11.49 11.44
N HIS A 204 3.55 -11.24 11.85
CA HIS A 204 3.91 -10.25 12.88
C HIS A 204 5.03 -9.30 12.43
N GLY A 205 5.44 -9.38 11.16
CA GLY A 205 6.55 -8.60 10.62
C GLY A 205 6.06 -7.46 9.73
N PRO A 206 6.89 -6.45 9.49
CA PRO A 206 6.55 -5.32 8.65
C PRO A 206 6.57 -5.63 7.15
N ALA A 207 7.01 -6.82 6.74
CA ALA A 207 7.33 -7.11 5.34
C ALA A 207 6.48 -8.24 4.75
N THR A 208 6.06 -8.03 3.52
CA THR A 208 5.41 -8.99 2.63
C THR A 208 6.34 -9.28 1.45
N ASN A 209 6.68 -10.54 1.26
CA ASN A 209 7.42 -11.02 0.10
C ASN A 209 6.45 -11.74 -0.84
N ALA A 210 6.59 -11.52 -2.13
CA ALA A 210 5.79 -12.22 -3.12
C ALA A 210 6.64 -12.58 -4.33
N ASP A 211 6.53 -13.83 -4.76
CA ASP A 211 7.39 -14.40 -5.79
C ASP A 211 6.55 -15.14 -6.85
N ALA A 212 6.78 -14.80 -8.11
CA ALA A 212 6.24 -15.51 -9.26
C ALA A 212 7.40 -16.10 -10.05
N PHE A 213 7.41 -17.40 -10.31
CA PHE A 213 8.47 -18.02 -11.10
C PHE A 213 7.93 -19.06 -12.08
N ASN A 214 8.68 -19.25 -13.17
CA ASN A 214 8.39 -20.28 -14.17
C ASN A 214 9.66 -21.07 -14.51
N VAL A 215 9.58 -22.40 -14.47
CA VAL A 215 10.69 -23.33 -14.75
C VAL A 215 11.07 -23.38 -16.24
N ASN A 216 10.18 -22.94 -17.12
CA ASN A 216 10.47 -22.66 -18.52
C ASN A 216 10.44 -21.14 -18.75
N GLY A 217 11.51 -20.48 -18.30
CA GLY A 217 11.61 -19.02 -18.23
C GLY A 217 11.42 -18.28 -19.56
N PHE A 218 11.47 -18.98 -20.70
CA PHE A 218 11.16 -18.44 -22.03
C PHE A 218 9.80 -17.75 -22.06
N TRP A 219 8.77 -18.33 -21.43
CA TRP A 219 7.43 -17.76 -21.47
C TRP A 219 7.32 -16.43 -20.70
N VAL A 220 8.12 -16.26 -19.65
CA VAL A 220 8.12 -15.04 -18.84
C VAL A 220 8.92 -13.94 -19.55
N THR A 221 10.10 -14.25 -20.10
CA THR A 221 10.86 -13.26 -20.88
C THR A 221 10.13 -12.87 -22.16
N ASP A 222 9.42 -13.80 -22.80
CA ASP A 222 8.56 -13.52 -23.94
C ASP A 222 7.33 -12.68 -23.56
N ALA A 223 6.67 -12.98 -22.44
CA ALA A 223 5.57 -12.17 -21.91
C ALA A 223 6.03 -10.73 -21.62
N LEU A 224 7.18 -10.55 -20.97
CA LEU A 224 7.78 -9.24 -20.70
C LEU A 224 8.02 -8.44 -21.99
N LYS A 225 8.55 -9.08 -23.04
CA LYS A 225 8.82 -8.43 -24.34
C LYS A 225 7.57 -8.08 -25.14
N GLN A 226 6.49 -8.83 -24.96
CA GLN A 226 5.25 -8.66 -25.74
C GLN A 226 4.23 -7.75 -25.05
N SER A 227 4.41 -7.45 -23.77
CA SER A 227 3.40 -6.76 -22.97
C SER A 227 3.68 -5.29 -22.85
N ASP A 228 2.61 -4.51 -22.87
CA ASP A 228 2.61 -3.06 -22.73
C ASP A 228 2.45 -2.58 -21.29
N SER A 229 1.86 -3.43 -20.43
CA SER A 229 1.77 -3.22 -18.99
C SER A 229 2.15 -4.48 -18.20
N LEU A 230 2.51 -4.25 -16.94
CA LEU A 230 2.55 -5.25 -15.88
C LEU A 230 1.63 -4.74 -14.79
N ASP A 231 0.61 -5.51 -14.40
CA ASP A 231 -0.28 -5.18 -13.29
C ASP A 231 -0.14 -6.25 -12.20
N ILE A 232 0.17 -5.84 -10.99
CA ILE A 232 0.33 -6.75 -9.84
C ILE A 232 -0.82 -6.52 -8.86
N GLY A 233 -1.55 -7.61 -8.56
CA GLY A 233 -2.59 -7.62 -7.54
C GLY A 233 -3.69 -6.55 -7.72
N PRO A 234 -4.29 -6.38 -8.92
CA PRO A 234 -5.28 -5.33 -9.21
C PRO A 234 -6.52 -5.31 -8.30
N ASP A 235 -6.78 -6.40 -7.58
CA ASP A 235 -7.90 -6.54 -6.64
C ASP A 235 -7.41 -6.63 -5.17
N THR A 236 -6.19 -6.16 -4.87
CA THR A 236 -5.58 -6.21 -3.53
C THR A 236 -5.15 -4.83 -3.03
N GLU A 237 -4.69 -4.72 -1.78
CA GLU A 237 -4.17 -3.47 -1.19
C GLU A 237 -2.89 -2.94 -1.88
N ILE A 238 -2.28 -3.75 -2.77
CA ILE A 238 -1.13 -3.39 -3.61
C ILE A 238 -1.58 -2.66 -4.91
N ALA A 239 -2.84 -2.82 -5.32
CA ALA A 239 -3.36 -2.55 -6.66
C ALA A 239 -3.23 -1.11 -7.22
N PRO A 240 -3.10 -0.97 -8.56
CA PRO A 240 -2.21 -1.70 -9.44
C PRO A 240 -0.84 -1.00 -9.54
N LEU A 241 0.23 -1.79 -9.46
CA LEU A 241 1.57 -1.34 -9.84
C LEU A 241 1.74 -1.45 -11.35
N GLU A 242 1.65 -0.34 -12.08
CA GLU A 242 1.78 -0.32 -13.54
C GLU A 242 3.23 0.00 -13.99
N LEU A 243 3.86 -0.94 -14.71
CA LEU A 243 5.13 -0.68 -15.38
C LEU A 243 4.94 -0.32 -16.85
N PRO A 244 5.69 0.67 -17.39
CA PRO A 244 5.59 1.03 -18.79
C PRO A 244 6.24 -0.04 -19.70
N THR A 245 5.63 -0.22 -20.88
CA THR A 245 6.03 -1.16 -21.94
C THR A 245 7.54 -1.20 -22.21
N GLY A 246 8.17 -0.03 -22.37
CA GLY A 246 9.57 0.07 -22.74
C GLY A 246 10.52 -0.52 -21.70
N SER A 247 10.18 -0.43 -20.42
CA SER A 247 10.97 -1.02 -19.34
C SER A 247 10.86 -2.54 -19.35
N LEU A 248 9.66 -3.10 -19.55
CA LEU A 248 9.44 -4.54 -19.58
C LEU A 248 10.18 -5.22 -20.74
N TYR A 249 10.18 -4.60 -21.91
CA TYR A 249 10.92 -5.11 -23.07
C TYR A 249 12.43 -5.19 -22.83
N GLN A 250 13.03 -4.12 -22.29
CA GLN A 250 14.46 -4.10 -21.99
C GLN A 250 14.83 -5.11 -20.90
N THR A 251 14.00 -5.25 -19.86
CA THR A 251 14.16 -6.29 -18.83
C THR A 251 14.19 -7.69 -19.44
N GLY A 252 13.26 -8.00 -20.34
CA GLY A 252 13.22 -9.30 -21.02
C GLY A 252 14.49 -9.59 -21.82
N LEU A 253 15.02 -8.60 -22.55
CA LEU A 253 16.28 -8.72 -23.29
C LEU A 253 17.49 -8.89 -22.35
N ALA A 254 17.56 -8.11 -21.28
CA ALA A 254 18.66 -8.15 -20.31
C ALA A 254 18.76 -9.52 -19.63
N LEU A 255 17.62 -10.10 -19.21
CA LEU A 255 17.57 -11.44 -18.62
C LEU A 255 17.94 -12.54 -19.62
N GLU A 256 17.59 -12.38 -20.91
CA GLU A 256 17.96 -13.36 -21.93
C GLU A 256 19.47 -13.38 -22.20
N GLY A 257 20.12 -12.21 -22.18
CA GLY A 257 21.53 -12.05 -22.53
C GLY A 257 22.58 -12.41 -21.45
N CYS A 258 22.18 -12.71 -20.21
CA CYS A 258 23.08 -12.82 -19.05
C CYS A 258 23.74 -14.22 -18.82
#